data_AF-A0A915PSB9-F1
#
_entry.id   AF-A0A915PSB9-F1
#
_cell.length_a   1.000
_cell.length_b   1.000
_cell.length_c   1.000
_cell.angle_alpha   90.00
_cell.angle_beta   90.00
_cell.angle_gamma   90.00
#
_symmetry.space_group_name_H-M   'P 1'
#
loop_
_entity.id
_entity.type
_entity.pdbx_description
1 polymer ?
#
loop_
_entity_poly.entity_id
_entity_poly.type
_entity_poly.pdbx_seq_one_letter_code
_entity_poly.pdbx_strand_id
1 'polypeptide(L)'
;MVEQLRVLGYPRLVSMENFRSPNFKLIAELLEWIVHRYDVQISLPLVIDTEQERAIFIKSAAFYILQKARIKLNPKKLYMGEELQKCRQLALQIPNQAATLHDLLAQEVTARIERNKALAYSLSLSDTEKVILQAVQAVQEEITVINRNLQNISSDEAALDAKIERRMKEYDQQQKRLAKLQSFRPQCMDEYEKYESKLKQLYAIYVLKFRNLAFLQQLQTEFDHAEKQRNLDAERNMRNIVEQMRAKQLLVREAQMAGLDEEIASVKPKARGAKIFGNMIGAGISDDDDDDDDDDVNDIIYGNGNDDDDDSDDDANDNNIPYRHKLVLFHSTSLLGKSTPDRSNESNKKLDLSSEDDF
;
A
#
# COMPACT_ATOMS: atom_id res chain seq x y z
N MET A 1 15.97 -26.17 89.09
CA MET A 1 16.83 -25.88 90.24
C MET A 1 16.15 -26.14 91.58
N VAL A 2 15.14 -25.37 92.01
CA VAL A 2 14.38 -25.68 93.25
C VAL A 2 13.82 -27.09 93.23
N GLU A 3 13.20 -27.49 92.12
CA GLU A 3 12.70 -28.86 91.96
C GLU A 3 13.83 -29.90 91.93
N GLN A 4 14.98 -29.55 91.35
CA GLN A 4 16.15 -30.45 91.32
C GLN A 4 16.74 -30.64 92.72
N LEU A 5 16.82 -29.59 93.54
CA LEU A 5 17.25 -29.69 94.94
C LEU A 5 16.29 -30.56 95.75
N ARG A 6 14.98 -30.45 95.50
CA ARG A 6 13.96 -31.31 96.12
C ARG A 6 14.13 -32.77 95.70
N VAL A 7 14.28 -33.05 94.41
CA VAL A 7 14.50 -34.41 93.88
C VAL A 7 15.79 -35.03 94.42
N LEU A 8 16.85 -34.23 94.59
CA LEU A 8 18.12 -34.68 95.16
C LEU A 8 18.07 -34.81 96.70
N GLY A 9 16.93 -34.54 97.34
CA GLY A 9 16.71 -34.72 98.78
C GLY A 9 17.40 -33.68 99.66
N TYR A 10 17.55 -32.44 99.17
CA TYR A 10 18.04 -31.34 100.02
C TYR A 10 17.00 -31.04 101.13
N PRO A 11 17.40 -31.04 102.41
CA PRO A 11 16.44 -31.05 103.53
C PRO A 11 15.69 -29.74 103.75
N ARG A 12 16.22 -28.61 103.26
CA ARG A 12 15.61 -27.28 103.41
C ARG A 12 14.77 -26.93 102.18
N LEU A 13 13.56 -26.42 102.39
CA LEU A 13 12.75 -25.86 101.31
C LEU A 13 13.40 -24.57 100.80
N VAL A 14 13.71 -24.56 99.51
CA VAL A 14 14.29 -23.39 98.83
C VAL A 14 13.29 -22.86 97.81
N SER A 15 13.04 -21.56 97.80
CA SER A 15 12.22 -20.89 96.78
C SER A 15 13.10 -20.26 95.70
N MET A 16 12.53 -20.06 94.51
CA MET A 16 13.18 -19.29 93.45
C MET A 16 13.44 -17.84 93.88
N GLU A 17 12.69 -17.32 94.86
CA GLU A 17 12.88 -15.99 95.43
C GLU A 17 14.18 -15.85 96.23
N ASN A 18 14.68 -16.94 96.83
CA ASN A 18 15.92 -16.91 97.63
C ASN A 18 17.18 -16.62 96.79
N PHE A 19 17.08 -16.71 95.47
CA PHE A 19 18.16 -16.44 94.52
C PHE A 19 17.92 -15.15 93.71
N ARG A 20 16.92 -14.34 94.09
CA ARG A 20 16.63 -13.07 93.42
C ARG A 20 17.61 -11.97 93.81
N SER A 21 18.17 -12.04 95.01
CA SER A 21 19.31 -11.25 95.49
C SER A 21 20.48 -12.18 95.87
N PRO A 22 21.73 -11.68 95.90
CA PRO A 22 22.88 -12.48 96.32
C PRO A 22 22.69 -13.02 97.75
N ASN A 23 22.55 -14.34 97.86
CA ASN A 23 22.34 -15.03 99.13
C ASN A 23 23.48 -16.02 99.37
N PHE A 24 24.63 -15.49 99.79
CA PHE A 24 25.82 -16.31 99.97
C PHE A 24 25.64 -17.39 101.04
N LYS A 25 24.89 -17.10 102.12
CA LYS A 25 24.62 -18.06 103.19
C LYS A 25 23.92 -19.32 102.65
N LEU A 26 22.92 -19.14 101.80
CA LEU A 26 22.25 -20.27 101.14
C LEU A 26 23.18 -21.00 100.16
N ILE A 27 24.01 -20.28 99.40
CA ILE A 27 25.01 -20.91 98.52
C ILE A 27 26.02 -21.73 99.32
N ALA A 28 26.45 -21.23 100.48
CA ALA A 28 27.37 -21.92 101.37
C ALA A 28 26.74 -23.20 101.92
N GLU A 29 25.52 -23.12 102.46
CA GLU A 29 24.77 -24.29 102.93
C GLU A 29 24.54 -25.33 101.82
N LEU A 30 24.25 -24.89 100.59
CA LEU A 30 24.07 -25.78 99.45
C LEU A 30 25.38 -26.45 99.02
N LEU A 31 26.47 -25.69 98.94
CA LEU A 31 27.79 -26.21 98.58
C LEU A 31 28.31 -27.16 99.65
N GLU A 32 28.12 -26.84 100.92
CA GLU A 32 28.44 -27.71 102.03
C GLU A 32 27.68 -29.03 101.93
N TRP A 33 26.36 -28.97 101.71
CA TRP A 33 25.55 -30.17 101.54
C TRP A 33 26.00 -31.03 100.35
N ILE A 34 26.35 -30.40 99.22
CA ILE A 34 26.89 -31.11 98.05
C ILE A 34 28.23 -31.77 98.39
N VAL A 35 29.14 -31.08 99.08
CA VAL A 35 30.45 -31.65 99.45
C VAL A 35 30.28 -32.87 100.35
N HIS A 36 29.41 -32.80 101.36
CA HIS A 36 29.14 -33.91 102.27
C HIS A 36 28.42 -35.10 101.59
N ARG A 37 27.74 -34.89 100.46
CA ARG A 37 27.20 -35.98 99.63
C ARG A 37 28.30 -36.81 98.98
N TYR A 38 29.46 -36.23 98.69
CA TYR A 38 30.59 -36.93 98.09
C TYR A 38 31.54 -37.53 99.13
N ASP A 39 31.69 -36.89 100.29
CA ASP A 39 32.48 -37.41 101.40
C ASP A 39 32.05 -36.76 102.72
N VAL A 40 31.51 -37.59 103.62
CA VAL A 40 30.97 -37.16 104.93
C VAL A 40 32.07 -36.70 105.89
N GLN A 41 33.34 -37.09 105.66
CA GLN A 41 34.45 -36.77 106.56
C GLN A 41 35.10 -35.40 106.26
N ILE A 42 34.68 -34.71 105.20
CA ILE A 42 35.26 -33.43 104.80
C ILE A 42 34.69 -32.31 105.68
N SER A 43 35.56 -31.67 106.46
CA SER A 43 35.21 -30.46 107.22
C SER A 43 35.53 -29.21 106.41
N LEU A 44 34.53 -28.36 106.19
CA LEU A 44 34.67 -27.06 105.54
C LEU A 44 34.82 -25.93 106.59
N PRO A 45 35.55 -24.85 106.29
CA PRO A 45 35.62 -23.68 107.18
C PRO A 45 34.25 -23.00 107.31
N LEU A 46 33.55 -23.20 108.43
CA LEU A 46 32.16 -22.74 108.64
C LEU A 46 32.02 -21.23 108.91
N VAL A 47 33.12 -20.53 109.15
CA VAL A 47 33.12 -19.08 109.35
C VAL A 47 33.02 -18.41 107.97
N ILE A 48 32.00 -17.58 107.76
CA ILE A 48 31.67 -16.97 106.45
C ILE A 48 31.28 -15.48 106.56
N ASP A 49 31.61 -14.84 107.67
CA ASP A 49 31.16 -13.48 107.99
C ASP A 49 31.92 -12.43 107.17
N THR A 50 33.23 -12.63 106.97
CA THR A 50 34.07 -11.74 106.16
C THR A 50 34.21 -12.22 104.71
N GLU A 51 34.52 -11.30 103.80
CA GLU A 51 34.75 -11.65 102.39
C GLU A 51 35.93 -12.62 102.20
N GLN A 52 36.98 -12.48 103.01
CA GLN A 52 38.14 -13.35 102.96
C GLN A 52 37.77 -14.79 103.36
N GLU A 53 36.99 -14.94 104.41
CA GLU A 53 36.47 -16.23 104.87
C GLU A 53 35.55 -16.90 103.85
N ARG A 54 34.64 -16.13 103.22
CA ARG A 54 33.81 -16.62 102.12
C ARG A 54 34.64 -17.12 100.94
N ALA A 55 35.69 -16.38 100.57
CA ALA A 55 36.58 -16.77 99.49
C ALA A 55 37.36 -18.06 99.83
N ILE A 56 37.78 -18.22 101.09
CA ILE A 56 38.42 -19.46 101.57
C ILE A 56 37.42 -20.62 101.51
N PHE A 57 36.21 -20.44 102.01
CA PHE A 57 35.16 -21.46 101.97
C PHE A 57 34.90 -21.97 100.54
N ILE A 58 34.66 -21.08 99.57
CA ILE A 58 34.35 -21.50 98.19
C ILE A 58 35.53 -22.17 97.52
N LYS A 59 36.76 -21.68 97.76
CA LYS A 59 37.97 -22.31 97.21
C LYS A 59 38.13 -23.73 97.76
N SER A 60 37.91 -23.92 99.06
CA SER A 60 37.95 -25.24 99.71
C SER A 60 36.86 -26.16 99.16
N ALA A 61 35.61 -25.69 99.07
CA ALA A 61 34.51 -26.48 98.54
C ALA A 61 34.75 -26.88 97.06
N ALA A 62 35.19 -25.94 96.22
CA ALA A 62 35.53 -26.22 94.83
C ALA A 62 36.71 -27.20 94.68
N PHE A 63 37.73 -27.08 95.56
CA PHE A 63 38.85 -28.01 95.60
C PHE A 63 38.40 -29.43 95.94
N TYR A 64 37.57 -29.60 96.98
CA TYR A 64 37.08 -30.92 97.38
C TYR A 64 36.16 -31.54 96.32
N ILE A 65 35.29 -30.75 95.69
CA ILE A 65 34.46 -31.24 94.57
C ILE A 65 35.35 -31.67 93.38
N LEU A 66 36.43 -30.95 93.09
CA LEU A 66 37.39 -31.37 92.09
C LEU A 66 38.12 -32.65 92.49
N GLN A 67 38.55 -32.79 93.75
CA GLN A 67 39.30 -33.95 94.21
C GLN A 67 38.42 -35.22 94.24
N LYS A 68 37.17 -35.11 94.72
CA LYS A 68 36.29 -36.25 94.98
C LYS A 68 35.37 -36.57 93.80
N ALA A 69 34.79 -35.56 93.16
CA ALA A 69 33.88 -35.73 92.04
C ALA A 69 34.57 -35.56 90.68
N ARG A 70 35.84 -35.11 90.63
CA ARG A 70 36.55 -34.74 89.39
C ARG A 70 35.83 -33.66 88.57
N ILE A 71 35.00 -32.84 89.25
CA ILE A 71 34.27 -31.74 88.62
C ILE A 71 35.02 -30.44 88.87
N LYS A 72 35.48 -29.82 87.78
CA LYS A 72 36.17 -28.52 87.82
C LYS A 72 35.15 -27.40 87.94
N LEU A 73 35.07 -26.79 89.11
CA LEU A 73 34.24 -25.60 89.36
C LEU A 73 35.09 -24.33 89.31
N ASN A 74 34.47 -23.21 88.95
CA ASN A 74 35.12 -21.89 89.00
C ASN A 74 34.70 -21.15 90.29
N PRO A 75 35.59 -21.02 91.29
CA PRO A 75 35.26 -20.41 92.58
C PRO A 75 34.73 -18.98 92.46
N LYS A 76 35.28 -18.18 91.52
CA LYS A 76 34.85 -16.79 91.30
C LYS A 76 33.42 -16.74 90.80
N LYS A 77 33.08 -17.59 89.82
CA LYS A 77 31.72 -17.65 89.25
C LYS A 77 30.69 -18.21 90.22
N LEU A 78 31.09 -19.15 91.09
CA LEU A 78 30.25 -19.64 92.18
C LEU A 78 29.94 -18.55 93.20
N TYR A 79 30.95 -17.75 93.57
CA TYR A 79 30.75 -16.62 94.48
C TYR A 79 29.78 -15.58 93.92
N MET A 80 29.92 -15.27 92.65
CA MET A 80 29.10 -14.26 91.96
C MET A 80 27.71 -14.77 91.55
N GLY A 81 27.45 -16.09 91.64
CA GLY A 81 26.18 -16.70 91.23
C GLY A 81 25.90 -16.66 89.71
N GLU A 82 26.91 -16.37 88.88
CA GLU A 82 26.75 -16.14 87.43
C GLU A 82 26.20 -17.35 86.67
N GLU A 83 26.66 -18.56 86.99
CA GLU A 83 26.22 -19.79 86.30
C GLU A 83 24.75 -20.10 86.61
N LEU A 84 24.26 -19.68 87.79
CA LEU A 84 22.86 -19.80 88.17
C LEU A 84 21.96 -18.87 87.33
N GLN A 85 22.45 -17.65 87.09
CA GLN A 85 21.77 -16.66 86.25
C GLN A 85 21.69 -17.14 84.80
N LYS A 86 22.75 -17.73 84.25
CA LYS A 86 22.76 -18.30 82.89
C LYS A 86 21.80 -19.47 82.73
N CYS A 87 21.81 -20.43 83.65
CA CYS A 87 20.86 -21.56 83.61
C CYS A 87 19.41 -21.08 83.65
N ARG A 88 19.11 -20.05 84.44
CA ARG A 88 17.78 -19.42 84.46
C ARG A 88 17.45 -18.76 83.12
N GLN A 89 18.37 -18.01 82.53
CA GLN A 89 18.17 -17.37 81.22
C GLN A 89 17.87 -18.41 80.14
N LEU A 90 18.63 -19.50 80.08
CA LEU A 90 18.39 -20.59 79.12
C LEU A 90 17.06 -21.29 79.36
N ALA A 91 16.71 -21.58 80.61
CA ALA A 91 15.41 -22.17 80.94
C ALA A 91 14.22 -21.28 80.52
N LEU A 92 14.39 -19.95 80.58
CA LEU A 92 13.39 -18.99 80.11
C LEU A 92 13.29 -18.94 78.58
N GLN A 93 14.29 -19.39 77.83
CA GLN A 93 14.25 -19.46 76.37
C GLN A 93 13.50 -20.70 75.85
N ILE A 94 13.40 -21.76 76.64
CA ILE A 94 12.76 -23.02 76.23
C ILE A 94 11.30 -22.82 75.78
N PRO A 95 10.43 -22.09 76.52
CA PRO A 95 9.05 -21.87 76.07
C PRO A 95 8.97 -21.11 74.74
N ASN A 96 9.86 -20.14 74.52
CA ASN A 96 9.89 -19.37 73.28
C ASN A 96 10.33 -20.24 72.11
N GLN A 97 11.37 -21.05 72.28
CA GLN A 97 11.83 -22.00 71.25
C GLN A 97 10.77 -23.08 70.96
N ALA A 98 10.07 -23.55 71.99
CA ALA A 98 8.99 -24.51 71.83
C ALA A 98 7.81 -23.92 71.04
N ALA A 99 7.44 -22.66 71.31
CA ALA A 99 6.40 -21.94 70.55
C ALA A 99 6.83 -21.75 69.08
N THR A 100 8.06 -21.28 68.85
CA THR A 100 8.57 -21.12 67.47
C THR A 100 8.59 -22.44 66.72
N LEU A 101 9.01 -23.54 67.35
CA LEU A 101 9.00 -24.86 66.73
C LEU A 101 7.58 -25.31 66.39
N HIS A 102 6.61 -25.10 67.28
CA HIS A 102 5.22 -25.44 67.05
C HIS A 102 4.66 -24.69 65.83
N ASP A 103 4.90 -23.39 65.73
CA ASP A 103 4.43 -22.57 64.61
C ASP A 103 5.08 -22.97 63.28
N LEU A 104 6.39 -23.30 63.30
CA LEU A 104 7.10 -23.81 62.13
C LEU A 104 6.55 -25.18 61.67
N LEU A 105 6.27 -26.09 62.60
CA LEU A 105 5.69 -27.39 62.29
C LEU A 105 4.25 -27.26 61.76
N ALA A 106 3.48 -26.30 62.27
CA ALA A 106 2.14 -26.02 61.75
C ALA A 106 2.17 -25.58 60.27
N GLN A 107 3.25 -24.92 59.83
CA GLN A 107 3.44 -24.48 58.44
C GLN A 107 4.02 -25.55 57.52
N GLU A 108 4.52 -26.68 58.04
CA GLU A 108 5.21 -27.72 57.22
C GLU A 108 4.31 -28.27 56.12
N VAL A 109 3.02 -28.46 56.36
CA VAL A 109 2.09 -28.98 55.35
C VAL A 109 2.03 -28.05 54.13
N THR A 110 1.93 -26.74 54.35
CA THR A 110 1.92 -25.73 53.29
C THR A 110 3.27 -25.65 52.58
N ALA A 111 4.37 -25.55 53.35
CA ALA A 111 5.72 -25.50 52.81
C ALA A 111 6.07 -26.74 51.97
N ARG A 112 5.56 -27.91 52.36
CA ARG A 112 5.72 -29.17 51.62
C ARG A 112 5.00 -29.16 50.27
N ILE A 113 3.77 -28.65 50.24
CA ILE A 113 2.99 -28.53 48.99
C ILE A 113 3.72 -27.60 48.02
N GLU A 114 4.17 -26.43 48.48
CA GLU A 114 4.90 -25.46 47.67
C GLU A 114 6.22 -26.01 47.14
N ARG A 115 6.99 -26.69 48.00
CA ARG A 115 8.23 -27.38 47.61
C ARG A 115 7.98 -28.44 46.55
N ASN A 116 6.97 -29.29 46.72
CA ASN A 116 6.64 -30.32 45.73
C ASN A 116 6.15 -29.70 44.41
N LYS A 117 5.40 -28.59 44.47
CA LYS A 117 4.99 -27.84 43.29
C LYS A 117 6.22 -27.27 42.55
N ALA A 118 7.16 -26.65 43.25
CA ALA A 118 8.39 -26.14 42.66
C ALA A 118 9.25 -27.25 42.04
N LEU A 119 9.36 -28.41 42.71
CA LEU A 119 10.07 -29.58 42.19
C LEU A 119 9.38 -30.19 40.95
N ALA A 120 8.06 -30.21 40.91
CA ALA A 120 7.30 -30.67 39.75
C ALA A 120 7.50 -29.76 38.52
N TYR A 121 7.76 -28.46 38.74
CA TYR A 121 8.14 -27.50 37.70
C TYR A 121 9.65 -27.40 37.48
N SER A 122 10.46 -28.33 37.99
CA SER A 122 11.88 -28.36 37.64
C SER A 122 12.02 -28.71 36.15
N LEU A 123 12.08 -27.65 35.35
CA LEU A 123 12.27 -27.73 33.92
C LEU A 123 13.64 -28.39 33.71
N SER A 124 13.64 -29.57 33.09
CA SER A 124 14.85 -30.26 32.72
C SER A 124 15.72 -29.32 31.89
N LEU A 125 16.91 -29.01 32.40
CA LEU A 125 17.86 -28.14 31.71
C LEU A 125 18.18 -28.68 30.31
N SER A 126 18.25 -30.01 30.19
CA SER A 126 18.50 -30.70 28.91
C SER A 126 17.37 -30.53 27.90
N ASP A 127 16.10 -30.55 28.34
CA ASP A 127 14.97 -30.38 27.43
C ASP A 127 14.87 -28.92 26.96
N THR A 128 15.16 -27.98 27.86
CA THR A 128 15.21 -26.55 27.55
C THR A 128 16.31 -26.25 26.53
N GLU A 129 17.51 -26.80 26.75
CA GLU A 129 18.64 -26.66 25.83
C GLU A 129 18.31 -27.22 24.45
N LYS A 130 17.67 -28.40 24.39
CA LYS A 130 17.25 -29.01 23.12
C LYS A 130 16.25 -28.13 22.36
N VAL A 131 15.25 -27.58 23.04
CA VAL A 131 14.26 -26.68 22.41
C VAL A 131 14.93 -25.40 21.90
N ILE A 132 15.85 -24.83 22.66
CA ILE A 132 16.61 -23.64 22.23
C ILE A 132 17.46 -23.96 21.00
N LEU A 133 18.16 -25.09 20.98
CA LEU A 133 18.96 -25.51 19.82
C LEU A 133 18.11 -25.71 18.57
N GLN A 134 16.91 -26.30 18.71
CA GLN A 134 15.97 -26.45 17.61
C GLN A 134 15.46 -25.09 17.10
N ALA A 135 15.15 -24.16 18.00
CA ALA A 135 14.73 -22.81 17.63
C ALA A 135 15.85 -22.05 16.89
N VAL A 136 17.10 -22.17 17.35
CA VAL A 136 18.27 -21.59 16.68
C VAL A 136 18.44 -22.18 15.29
N GLN A 137 18.29 -23.50 15.13
CA GLN A 137 18.38 -24.16 13.83
C GLN A 137 17.29 -23.67 12.87
N ALA A 138 16.04 -23.57 13.32
CA ALA A 138 14.93 -23.07 12.50
C ALA A 138 15.18 -21.64 12.00
N VAL A 139 15.63 -20.75 12.88
CA VAL A 139 16.00 -19.37 12.51
C VAL A 139 17.18 -19.36 11.53
N GLN A 140 18.16 -20.25 11.71
CA GLN A 140 19.29 -20.35 10.78
C GLN A 140 18.84 -20.79 9.38
N GLU A 141 17.91 -21.74 9.30
CA GLU A 141 17.30 -22.18 8.03
C GLU A 141 16.53 -21.03 7.37
N GLU A 142 15.71 -20.29 8.12
CA GLU A 142 15.02 -19.10 7.61
C GLU A 142 15.99 -18.04 7.07
N ILE A 143 17.10 -17.77 7.77
CA ILE A 143 18.14 -16.85 7.31
C ILE A 143 18.74 -17.33 5.97
N THR A 144 18.97 -18.64 5.80
CA THR A 144 19.51 -19.16 4.53
C THR A 144 18.53 -18.97 3.37
N VAL A 145 17.23 -19.16 3.61
CA VAL A 145 16.18 -18.93 2.60
C VAL A 145 16.10 -17.45 2.22
N ILE A 146 16.09 -16.56 3.22
CA ILE A 146 16.05 -15.11 3.00
C ILE A 146 17.28 -14.66 2.20
N ASN A 147 18.48 -15.13 2.53
CA ASN A 147 19.69 -14.80 1.80
C ASN A 147 19.65 -15.27 0.34
N ARG A 148 19.11 -16.46 0.08
CA ARG A 148 18.91 -16.95 -1.29
C ARG A 148 17.96 -16.06 -2.07
N ASN A 149 16.84 -15.67 -1.46
CA ASN A 149 15.86 -14.77 -2.09
C ASN A 149 16.46 -13.38 -2.36
N LEU A 150 17.25 -12.86 -1.43
CA LEU A 150 17.98 -11.60 -1.60
C LEU A 150 18.93 -11.66 -2.81
N GLN A 151 19.65 -12.78 -2.96
CA GLN A 151 20.56 -12.97 -4.10
C GLN A 151 19.80 -13.03 -5.43
N ASN A 152 18.65 -13.71 -5.47
CA ASN A 152 17.81 -13.74 -6.66
C ASN A 152 17.31 -12.33 -7.03
N ILE A 153 16.76 -11.60 -6.05
CA ILE A 153 16.28 -10.22 -6.26
C ILE A 153 17.41 -9.32 -6.76
N SER A 154 18.61 -9.43 -6.17
CA SER A 154 19.78 -8.66 -6.61
C SER A 154 20.19 -8.99 -8.05
N SER A 155 20.08 -10.26 -8.46
CA SER A 155 20.33 -10.66 -9.85
C SER A 155 19.27 -10.10 -10.81
N ASP A 156 17.99 -10.14 -10.41
CA ASP A 156 16.88 -9.63 -11.21
C ASP A 156 16.94 -8.10 -11.35
N GLU A 157 17.27 -7.40 -10.27
CA GLU A 157 17.52 -5.94 -10.26
C GLU A 157 18.62 -5.58 -11.27
N ALA A 158 19.77 -6.25 -11.20
CA ALA A 158 20.87 -6.01 -12.14
C ALA A 158 20.48 -6.30 -13.61
N ALA A 159 19.68 -7.33 -13.85
CA ALA A 159 19.18 -7.65 -15.18
C ALA A 159 18.20 -6.59 -15.71
N LEU A 160 17.32 -6.08 -14.85
CA LEU A 160 16.38 -5.01 -15.19
C LEU A 160 17.10 -3.69 -15.45
N ASP A 161 18.09 -3.33 -14.63
CA ASP A 161 18.91 -2.12 -14.84
C ASP A 161 19.62 -2.16 -16.19
N ALA A 162 20.21 -3.30 -16.55
CA ALA A 162 20.83 -3.47 -17.87
C ALA A 162 19.80 -3.31 -19.02
N LYS A 163 18.57 -3.81 -18.84
CA LYS A 163 17.49 -3.65 -19.82
C LYS A 163 17.03 -2.20 -19.93
N ILE A 164 16.91 -1.49 -18.81
CA ILE A 164 16.55 -0.08 -18.76
C ILE A 164 17.63 0.75 -19.45
N GLU A 165 18.91 0.53 -19.15
CA GLU A 165 20.02 1.26 -19.77
C GLU A 165 20.05 1.04 -21.30
N ARG A 166 19.79 -0.20 -21.75
CA ARG A 166 19.67 -0.51 -23.18
C ARG A 166 18.53 0.26 -23.84
N ARG A 167 17.34 0.25 -23.23
CA ARG A 167 16.16 0.96 -23.74
C ARG A 167 16.35 2.47 -23.74
N MET A 168 17.00 3.03 -22.72
CA MET A 168 17.34 4.45 -22.68
C MET A 168 18.25 4.85 -23.85
N LYS A 169 19.30 4.05 -24.13
CA LYS A 169 20.20 4.30 -25.28
C LYS A 169 19.47 4.21 -26.62
N GLU A 170 18.62 3.21 -26.79
CA GLU A 170 17.77 3.05 -27.99
C GLU A 170 16.84 4.26 -28.18
N TYR A 171 16.17 4.68 -27.10
CA TYR A 171 15.26 5.82 -27.10
C TYR A 171 16.00 7.12 -27.47
N ASP A 172 17.16 7.40 -26.87
CA ASP A 172 17.98 8.57 -27.20
C ASP A 172 18.42 8.57 -28.67
N GLN A 173 18.78 7.40 -29.21
CA GLN A 173 19.14 7.27 -30.62
C GLN A 173 17.95 7.54 -31.54
N GLN A 174 16.78 6.99 -31.22
CA GLN A 174 15.54 7.22 -31.97
C GLN A 174 15.09 8.67 -31.89
N GLN A 175 15.19 9.31 -30.72
CA GLN A 175 14.84 10.71 -30.53
C GLN A 175 15.78 11.62 -31.34
N LYS A 176 17.09 11.33 -31.36
CA LYS A 176 18.04 12.03 -32.24
C LYS A 176 17.74 11.81 -33.72
N ARG A 177 17.35 10.60 -34.12
CA ARG A 177 16.94 10.28 -35.50
C ARG A 177 15.68 11.04 -35.88
N LEU A 178 14.67 11.06 -35.01
CA LEU A 178 13.43 11.79 -35.22
C LEU A 178 13.68 13.29 -35.37
N ALA A 179 14.46 13.89 -34.47
CA ALA A 179 14.82 15.30 -34.54
C ALA A 179 15.52 15.64 -35.87
N LYS A 180 16.42 14.77 -36.34
CA LYS A 180 17.03 14.89 -37.67
C LYS A 180 15.97 14.82 -38.77
N LEU A 181 15.13 13.78 -38.80
CA LEU A 181 14.09 13.64 -39.83
C LEU A 181 13.13 14.85 -39.86
N GLN A 182 12.72 15.35 -38.68
CA GLN A 182 11.87 16.54 -38.58
C GLN A 182 12.55 17.81 -39.08
N SER A 183 13.87 17.92 -38.92
CA SER A 183 14.63 19.06 -39.46
C SER A 183 14.79 19.02 -40.98
N PHE A 184 14.62 17.84 -41.62
CA PHE A 184 14.75 17.71 -43.06
C PHE A 184 13.42 18.00 -43.76
N ARG A 185 13.44 19.02 -44.61
CA ARG A 185 12.37 19.27 -45.58
C ARG A 185 12.49 18.26 -46.74
N PRO A 186 11.41 17.55 -47.12
CA PRO A 186 11.47 16.60 -48.23
C PRO A 186 11.80 17.31 -49.56
N GLN A 187 12.69 16.72 -50.35
CA GLN A 187 13.26 17.35 -51.56
C GLN A 187 12.21 17.69 -52.63
N CYS A 188 11.17 16.87 -52.76
CA CYS A 188 10.08 17.07 -53.71
C CYS A 188 9.02 18.09 -53.26
N MET A 189 9.10 18.62 -52.02
CA MET A 189 8.13 19.62 -51.55
C MET A 189 8.20 20.92 -52.34
N ASP A 190 9.40 21.34 -52.74
CA ASP A 190 9.58 22.60 -53.47
C ASP A 190 9.01 22.51 -54.89
N GLU A 191 9.14 21.34 -55.53
CA GLU A 191 8.52 21.06 -56.83
C GLU A 191 6.99 21.00 -56.71
N TYR A 192 6.47 20.35 -55.67
CA TYR A 192 5.04 20.29 -55.39
C TYR A 192 4.45 21.71 -55.24
N GLU A 193 5.03 22.56 -54.39
CA GLU A 193 4.55 23.93 -54.17
C GLU A 193 4.61 24.77 -55.46
N LYS A 194 5.63 24.54 -56.30
CA LYS A 194 5.74 25.18 -57.62
C LYS A 194 4.61 24.74 -58.55
N TYR A 195 4.31 23.45 -58.63
CA TYR A 195 3.22 22.94 -59.45
C TYR A 195 1.85 23.37 -58.92
N GLU A 196 1.67 23.40 -57.61
CA GLU A 196 0.44 23.89 -56.97
C GLU A 196 0.20 25.37 -57.31
N SER A 197 1.23 26.20 -57.25
CA SER A 197 1.15 27.61 -57.65
C SER A 197 0.81 27.76 -59.14
N LYS A 198 1.43 26.96 -60.01
CA LYS A 198 1.13 26.96 -61.44
C LYS A 198 -0.31 26.49 -61.73
N LEU A 199 -0.79 25.47 -61.03
CA LEU A 199 -2.15 24.98 -61.15
C LEU A 199 -3.16 26.06 -60.77
N LYS A 200 -2.93 26.77 -59.66
CA LYS A 200 -3.77 27.91 -59.24
C LYS A 200 -3.85 28.99 -60.33
N GLN A 201 -2.71 29.34 -60.94
CA GLN A 201 -2.67 30.31 -62.04
C GLN A 201 -3.43 29.83 -63.28
N LEU A 202 -3.22 28.56 -63.69
CA LEU A 202 -3.91 27.99 -64.86
C LEU A 202 -5.42 27.89 -64.63
N TYR A 203 -5.85 27.51 -63.43
CA TYR A 203 -7.26 27.44 -63.06
C TYR A 203 -7.92 28.82 -63.15
N ALA A 204 -7.26 29.89 -62.69
CA ALA A 204 -7.78 31.25 -62.81
C ALA A 204 -7.98 31.65 -64.29
N ILE A 205 -7.04 31.32 -65.17
CA ILE A 205 -7.15 31.57 -66.61
C ILE A 205 -8.28 30.74 -67.22
N TYR A 206 -8.38 29.46 -66.84
CA TYR A 206 -9.44 28.57 -67.31
C TYR A 206 -10.83 29.13 -66.95
N VAL A 207 -11.06 29.52 -65.70
CA VAL A 207 -12.34 30.09 -65.24
C VAL A 207 -12.70 31.34 -66.04
N LEU A 208 -11.72 32.22 -66.32
CA LEU A 208 -11.97 33.40 -67.14
C LEU A 208 -12.37 33.05 -68.58
N LYS A 209 -11.62 32.13 -69.21
CA LYS A 209 -11.93 31.67 -70.58
C LYS A 209 -13.29 30.97 -70.65
N PHE A 210 -13.58 30.13 -69.68
CA PHE A 210 -14.86 29.44 -69.55
C PHE A 210 -16.01 30.44 -69.46
N ARG A 211 -15.90 31.46 -68.60
CA ARG A 211 -16.90 32.53 -68.48
C ARG A 211 -17.10 33.28 -69.80
N ASN A 212 -16.02 33.62 -70.49
CA ASN A 212 -16.09 34.32 -71.77
C ASN A 212 -16.73 33.44 -72.86
N LEU A 213 -16.39 32.16 -72.91
CA LEU A 213 -16.96 31.21 -73.85
C LEU A 213 -18.47 31.03 -73.63
N ALA A 214 -18.88 30.81 -72.38
CA ALA A 214 -20.30 30.67 -72.02
C ALA A 214 -21.10 31.91 -72.45
N PHE A 215 -20.55 33.11 -72.22
CA PHE A 215 -21.17 34.36 -72.68
C PHE A 215 -21.31 34.44 -74.20
N LEU A 216 -20.24 34.11 -74.95
CA LEU A 216 -20.27 34.14 -76.41
C LEU A 216 -21.22 33.10 -77.00
N GLN A 217 -21.27 31.90 -76.42
CA GLN A 217 -22.23 30.86 -76.80
C GLN A 217 -23.66 31.33 -76.60
N GLN A 218 -23.97 31.96 -75.45
CA GLN A 218 -25.29 32.54 -75.22
C GLN A 218 -25.62 33.60 -76.29
N LEU A 219 -24.71 34.53 -76.57
CA LEU A 219 -24.93 35.57 -77.58
C LEU A 219 -25.17 34.98 -78.98
N GLN A 220 -24.44 33.92 -79.33
CA GLN A 220 -24.65 33.21 -80.59
C GLN A 220 -26.04 32.57 -80.65
N THR A 221 -26.49 31.90 -79.58
CA THR A 221 -27.83 31.30 -79.54
C THR A 221 -28.93 32.36 -79.67
N GLU A 222 -28.75 33.54 -79.06
CA GLU A 222 -29.68 34.67 -79.20
C GLU A 222 -29.70 35.21 -80.64
N PHE A 223 -28.54 35.31 -81.30
CA PHE A 223 -28.45 35.72 -82.70
C PHE A 223 -29.14 34.73 -83.64
N ASP A 224 -28.85 33.43 -83.49
CA ASP A 224 -29.45 32.36 -84.30
C ASP A 224 -30.98 32.33 -84.11
N HIS A 225 -31.46 32.56 -82.88
CA HIS A 225 -32.90 32.67 -82.61
C HIS A 225 -33.51 33.91 -83.28
N ALA A 226 -32.85 35.07 -83.20
CA ALA A 226 -33.29 36.30 -83.84
C ALA A 226 -33.31 36.18 -85.38
N GLU A 227 -32.32 35.51 -85.98
CA GLU A 227 -32.29 35.25 -87.43
C GLU A 227 -33.40 34.30 -87.85
N LYS A 228 -33.61 33.20 -87.11
CA LYS A 228 -34.74 32.30 -87.34
C LYS A 228 -36.07 33.06 -87.25
N GLN A 229 -36.23 33.94 -86.27
CA GLN A 229 -37.43 34.75 -86.12
C GLN A 229 -37.63 35.71 -87.30
N ARG A 230 -36.57 36.39 -87.76
CA ARG A 230 -36.62 37.23 -88.97
C ARG A 230 -36.99 36.43 -90.22
N ASN A 231 -36.44 35.23 -90.38
CA ASN A 231 -36.76 34.35 -91.50
C ASN A 231 -38.22 33.88 -91.46
N LEU A 232 -38.73 33.50 -90.27
CA LEU A 232 -40.15 33.15 -90.08
C LEU A 232 -41.08 34.33 -90.40
N ASP A 233 -40.73 35.54 -89.97
CA ASP A 233 -41.51 36.75 -90.24
C ASP A 233 -41.45 37.14 -91.73
N ALA A 234 -40.31 36.98 -92.38
CA ALA A 234 -40.17 37.16 -93.84
C ALA A 234 -40.97 36.11 -94.62
N GLU A 235 -40.96 34.85 -94.19
CA GLU A 235 -41.75 33.78 -94.80
C GLU A 235 -43.25 34.04 -94.62
N ARG A 236 -43.70 34.46 -93.42
CA ARG A 236 -45.09 34.89 -93.17
C ARG A 236 -45.50 36.05 -94.09
N ASN A 237 -44.66 37.07 -94.21
CA ASN A 237 -44.92 38.19 -95.09
C ASN A 237 -44.99 37.77 -96.56
N MET A 238 -44.09 36.89 -97.01
CA MET A 238 -44.11 36.34 -98.37
C MET A 238 -45.37 35.51 -98.62
N ARG A 239 -45.77 34.64 -97.68
CA ARG A 239 -47.02 33.88 -97.74
C ARG A 239 -48.22 34.82 -97.86
N ASN A 240 -48.29 35.87 -97.04
CA ASN A 240 -49.35 36.89 -97.11
C ASN A 240 -49.39 37.59 -98.49
N ILE A 241 -48.23 37.95 -99.05
CA ILE A 241 -48.14 38.56 -100.39
C ILE A 241 -48.60 37.59 -101.48
N VAL A 242 -48.14 36.34 -101.44
CA VAL A 242 -48.53 35.29 -102.40
C VAL A 242 -50.03 35.02 -102.33
N GLU A 243 -50.60 34.96 -101.13
CA GLU A 243 -52.03 34.78 -100.91
C GLU A 243 -52.84 35.96 -101.45
N GLN A 244 -52.40 37.21 -101.22
CA GLN A 244 -53.00 38.40 -101.82
C GLN A 244 -52.91 38.39 -103.37
N MET A 245 -51.77 37.97 -103.93
CA MET A 245 -51.61 37.84 -105.38
C MET A 245 -52.52 36.75 -105.96
N ARG A 246 -52.67 35.63 -105.27
CA ARG A 246 -53.58 34.56 -105.65
C ARG A 246 -55.03 35.05 -105.64
N ALA A 247 -55.45 35.78 -104.61
CA ALA A 247 -56.78 36.38 -104.54
C ALA A 247 -57.02 37.38 -105.68
N LYS A 248 -56.03 38.21 -106.03
CA LYS A 248 -56.09 39.12 -107.19
C LYS A 248 -56.17 38.36 -108.53
N GLN A 249 -55.40 37.29 -108.70
CA GLN A 249 -55.46 36.44 -109.90
C GLN A 249 -56.81 35.72 -110.03
N LEU A 250 -57.40 35.30 -108.91
CA LEU A 250 -58.73 34.69 -108.87
C LEU A 250 -59.81 35.71 -109.30
N LEU A 251 -59.72 36.95 -108.83
CA LEU A 251 -60.58 38.06 -109.29
C LEU A 251 -60.44 38.33 -110.80
N VAL A 252 -59.22 38.30 -111.35
CA VAL A 252 -58.99 38.46 -112.81
C VAL A 252 -59.53 37.26 -113.59
N ARG A 253 -59.40 36.04 -113.06
CA ARG A 253 -59.92 34.82 -113.68
C ARG A 253 -61.45 34.76 -113.62
N GLU A 254 -62.09 35.19 -112.54
CA GLU A 254 -63.55 35.40 -112.48
C GLU A 254 -64.00 36.44 -113.49
N ALA A 255 -63.25 37.53 -113.66
CA ALA A 255 -63.53 38.54 -114.68
C ALA A 255 -63.35 38.02 -116.13
N GLN A 256 -62.48 37.03 -116.36
CA GLN A 256 -62.23 36.42 -117.67
C GLN A 256 -63.13 35.19 -117.96
N MET A 257 -63.62 34.49 -116.95
CA MET A 257 -64.54 33.34 -117.07
C MET A 257 -66.03 33.76 -117.15
N ALA A 258 -66.32 35.07 -117.07
CA ALA A 258 -67.68 35.61 -117.26
C ALA A 258 -68.05 35.84 -118.75
N GLY A 259 -67.23 35.39 -119.70
CA GLY A 259 -67.47 35.55 -121.14
C GLY A 259 -67.08 34.32 -121.96
N LEU A 260 -68.09 33.52 -122.32
CA LEU A 260 -68.18 32.57 -123.44
C LEU A 260 -67.78 31.10 -123.20
N ASP A 261 -68.84 30.29 -123.13
CA ASP A 261 -68.92 28.85 -123.34
C ASP A 261 -68.59 28.40 -124.78
N GLU A 262 -68.24 27.11 -124.87
CA GLU A 262 -68.39 26.15 -125.97
C GLU A 262 -67.33 25.99 -127.10
N GLU A 263 -66.71 24.80 -127.04
CA GLU A 263 -66.48 23.83 -128.12
C GLU A 263 -65.26 23.96 -129.06
N ILE A 264 -64.37 22.95 -129.04
CA ILE A 264 -64.09 21.98 -130.14
C ILE A 264 -62.81 21.16 -129.86
N ALA A 265 -62.89 19.91 -130.28
CA ALA A 265 -62.05 18.77 -129.93
C ALA A 265 -60.72 18.61 -130.71
N SER A 266 -59.87 17.77 -130.10
CA SER A 266 -58.93 16.80 -130.70
C SER A 266 -57.58 17.30 -131.27
N VAL A 267 -56.46 16.91 -130.63
CA VAL A 267 -55.25 16.30 -131.23
C VAL A 267 -54.42 15.62 -130.11
N LYS A 268 -54.02 14.36 -130.31
CA LYS A 268 -52.88 13.65 -129.64
C LYS A 268 -51.91 13.20 -130.75
N PRO A 269 -50.69 12.70 -130.50
CA PRO A 269 -49.80 12.77 -129.33
C PRO A 269 -48.36 13.19 -129.70
N LYS A 270 -47.48 13.45 -128.71
CA LYS A 270 -46.03 13.20 -128.90
C LYS A 270 -45.32 12.96 -127.57
N ALA A 271 -44.81 11.74 -127.43
CA ALA A 271 -43.96 11.30 -126.35
C ALA A 271 -42.50 11.77 -126.59
N ARG A 272 -41.93 12.45 -125.60
CA ARG A 272 -40.50 12.53 -125.27
C ARG A 272 -40.48 12.72 -123.74
N GLY A 273 -40.10 11.73 -122.94
CA GLY A 273 -38.73 11.22 -122.86
C GLY A 273 -38.01 11.94 -121.73
N ALA A 274 -38.37 11.67 -120.48
CA ALA A 274 -37.59 12.06 -119.30
C ALA A 274 -37.86 11.08 -118.15
N LYS A 275 -36.95 10.10 -118.07
CA LYS A 275 -36.49 9.36 -116.89
C LYS A 275 -37.29 9.61 -115.59
N ILE A 276 -38.13 8.65 -115.24
CA ILE A 276 -38.53 8.38 -113.86
C ILE A 276 -37.32 7.67 -113.22
N PHE A 277 -36.39 8.45 -112.68
CA PHE A 277 -35.41 7.95 -111.73
C PHE A 277 -36.07 7.94 -110.35
N GLY A 278 -35.90 6.82 -109.65
CA GLY A 278 -36.59 6.51 -108.41
C GLY A 278 -36.36 7.51 -107.29
N ASN A 279 -37.39 7.65 -106.46
CA ASN A 279 -37.22 7.97 -105.05
C ASN A 279 -36.51 6.76 -104.39
N MET A 280 -35.17 6.77 -104.42
CA MET A 280 -34.31 5.93 -103.59
C MET A 280 -33.07 6.76 -103.23
N ILE A 281 -32.70 6.67 -101.95
CA ILE A 281 -31.52 7.23 -101.27
C ILE A 281 -31.73 8.68 -100.77
N GLY A 282 -31.60 8.98 -99.48
CA GLY A 282 -31.21 8.13 -98.35
C GLY A 282 -30.78 9.00 -97.16
N ALA A 283 -31.35 8.66 -95.99
CA ALA A 283 -30.98 8.96 -94.59
C ALA A 283 -32.31 9.12 -93.82
N GLY A 284 -32.95 8.10 -93.24
CA GLY A 284 -32.39 6.88 -92.68
C GLY A 284 -31.76 7.18 -91.32
N ILE A 285 -32.57 7.25 -90.25
CA ILE A 285 -32.31 6.53 -89.00
C ILE A 285 -33.53 6.64 -88.04
N SER A 286 -34.18 5.50 -87.86
CA SER A 286 -34.65 5.02 -86.55
C SER A 286 -33.90 3.70 -86.30
N ASP A 287 -33.29 3.56 -85.14
CA ASP A 287 -32.85 2.34 -84.42
C ASP A 287 -31.99 2.87 -83.26
N ASP A 288 -32.32 2.67 -81.99
CA ASP A 288 -32.34 1.43 -81.20
C ASP A 288 -30.99 0.68 -81.16
N ASP A 289 -30.65 0.31 -79.91
CA ASP A 289 -29.61 -0.61 -79.41
C ASP A 289 -28.17 -0.08 -79.17
N ASP A 290 -27.92 0.16 -77.88
CA ASP A 290 -26.96 -0.56 -76.99
C ASP A 290 -25.43 -0.56 -77.22
N ASP A 291 -24.79 -0.66 -76.05
CA ASP A 291 -23.43 -1.14 -75.71
C ASP A 291 -22.28 -0.11 -75.50
N ASP A 292 -21.98 0.03 -74.19
CA ASP A 292 -20.69 -0.26 -73.55
C ASP A 292 -19.45 0.62 -73.82
N ASP A 293 -19.01 1.35 -72.78
CA ASP A 293 -17.88 0.97 -71.90
C ASP A 293 -17.24 2.19 -71.17
N ASP A 294 -17.04 1.98 -69.86
CA ASP A 294 -15.91 2.38 -69.00
C ASP A 294 -15.45 3.87 -68.90
N ASP A 295 -15.63 4.48 -67.72
CA ASP A 295 -14.55 4.61 -66.71
C ASP A 295 -14.96 5.49 -65.50
N ASP A 296 -15.06 4.81 -64.35
CA ASP A 296 -14.46 5.15 -63.05
C ASP A 296 -14.90 6.42 -62.29
N VAL A 297 -15.92 6.29 -61.41
CA VAL A 297 -16.10 7.17 -60.25
C VAL A 297 -16.40 6.37 -58.98
N ASN A 298 -15.37 6.28 -58.14
CA ASN A 298 -15.36 5.78 -56.76
C ASN A 298 -16.60 6.13 -55.93
N ASP A 299 -17.34 5.10 -55.52
CA ASP A 299 -18.20 5.13 -54.33
C ASP A 299 -17.52 4.28 -53.23
N ILE A 300 -17.09 4.93 -52.14
CA ILE A 300 -16.42 4.26 -51.02
C ILE A 300 -17.49 3.71 -50.09
N ILE A 301 -17.79 2.41 -50.25
CA ILE A 301 -18.47 1.62 -49.22
C ILE A 301 -17.44 1.21 -48.15
N TYR A 302 -17.66 1.66 -46.92
CA TYR A 302 -17.02 1.10 -45.74
C TYR A 302 -17.74 -0.20 -45.36
N GLY A 303 -17.10 -1.34 -45.61
CA GLY A 303 -17.65 -2.64 -45.24
C GLY A 303 -16.66 -3.80 -45.35
N ASN A 304 -15.91 -4.01 -44.26
CA ASN A 304 -15.64 -5.31 -43.61
C ASN A 304 -15.02 -6.51 -44.38
N GLY A 305 -13.95 -7.05 -43.80
CA GLY A 305 -13.23 -8.30 -44.14
C GLY A 305 -11.77 -8.14 -43.66
N ASN A 306 -11.38 -8.53 -42.44
CA ASN A 306 -11.26 -9.90 -41.92
C ASN A 306 -10.67 -10.86 -42.94
N ASP A 307 -9.37 -11.15 -42.76
CA ASP A 307 -8.71 -12.47 -42.71
C ASP A 307 -7.25 -12.15 -42.30
N ASP A 308 -6.86 -12.38 -41.04
CA ASP A 308 -6.49 -13.67 -40.43
C ASP A 308 -5.21 -14.27 -41.01
N ASP A 309 -4.19 -14.35 -40.13
CA ASP A 309 -3.03 -15.25 -40.06
C ASP A 309 -2.06 -14.57 -39.08
N ASP A 310 -2.32 -14.64 -37.77
CA ASP A 310 -2.05 -15.78 -36.86
C ASP A 310 -0.55 -16.07 -36.73
N ASP A 311 0.00 -15.66 -35.59
CA ASP A 311 0.79 -16.58 -34.77
C ASP A 311 0.84 -16.05 -33.33
N SER A 312 0.28 -16.91 -32.48
CA SER A 312 0.06 -16.77 -31.06
C SER A 312 1.37 -16.88 -30.26
N ASP A 313 1.44 -16.22 -29.10
CA ASP A 313 1.36 -16.99 -27.86
C ASP A 313 1.18 -16.09 -26.63
N ASP A 314 0.27 -16.57 -25.79
CA ASP A 314 -0.26 -16.03 -24.56
C ASP A 314 0.81 -15.73 -23.48
N ASP A 315 0.52 -14.76 -22.60
CA ASP A 315 0.04 -15.03 -21.23
C ASP A 315 0.29 -13.80 -20.34
N ALA A 316 -0.76 -13.06 -19.94
CA ALA A 316 -0.77 -12.27 -18.70
C ALA A 316 -2.14 -11.60 -18.44
N ASN A 317 -3.03 -12.41 -17.88
CA ASN A 317 -3.99 -12.10 -16.81
C ASN A 317 -4.15 -10.62 -16.41
N ASP A 318 -5.31 -10.07 -16.76
CA ASP A 318 -5.86 -8.79 -16.35
C ASP A 318 -6.23 -8.80 -14.85
N ASN A 319 -5.60 -7.91 -14.08
CA ASN A 319 -6.16 -7.42 -12.83
C ASN A 319 -6.10 -5.89 -12.82
N ASN A 320 -7.03 -5.29 -13.56
CA ASN A 320 -7.80 -4.09 -13.24
C ASN A 320 -7.43 -3.43 -11.89
N ILE A 321 -6.62 -2.36 -11.94
CA ILE A 321 -6.40 -1.44 -10.82
C ILE A 321 -7.22 -0.17 -11.08
N PRO A 322 -8.33 0.07 -10.36
CA PRO A 322 -8.94 1.38 -10.34
C PRO A 322 -8.36 2.21 -9.18
N TYR A 323 -8.03 3.45 -9.52
CA TYR A 323 -7.56 4.53 -8.65
C TYR A 323 -8.47 4.77 -7.43
N ARG A 324 -7.84 4.72 -6.25
CA ARG A 324 -7.76 5.81 -5.24
C ARG A 324 -9.06 6.50 -4.77
N HIS A 325 -9.58 6.10 -3.60
CA HIS A 325 -9.96 7.04 -2.53
C HIS A 325 -10.22 6.30 -1.20
N LYS A 326 -9.51 6.64 -0.12
CA LYS A 326 -10.03 6.71 1.27
C LYS A 326 -8.94 7.20 2.23
N LEU A 327 -9.14 8.42 2.74
CA LEU A 327 -8.58 8.89 4.00
C LEU A 327 -8.95 7.89 5.11
N VAL A 328 -7.96 7.45 5.89
CA VAL A 328 -8.20 6.97 7.24
C VAL A 328 -7.16 7.62 8.16
N LEU A 329 -7.68 8.53 8.98
CA LEU A 329 -7.03 9.09 10.15
C LEU A 329 -6.61 7.97 11.10
N PHE A 330 -5.31 7.87 11.41
CA PHE A 330 -4.85 7.25 12.65
C PHE A 330 -4.01 8.26 13.43
N HIS A 331 -4.61 8.71 14.52
CA HIS A 331 -3.97 9.51 15.56
C HIS A 331 -2.90 8.65 16.26
N SER A 332 -1.66 9.12 16.23
CA SER A 332 -0.61 8.70 17.16
C SER A 332 -0.36 9.83 18.15
N THR A 333 -0.87 9.74 19.37
CA THR A 333 -0.39 10.57 20.48
C THR A 333 -0.09 9.72 21.70
N SER A 334 1.21 9.68 21.98
CA SER A 334 1.87 9.15 23.15
C SER A 334 1.33 9.78 24.44
N LEU A 335 0.81 8.94 25.33
CA LEU A 335 0.50 9.27 26.71
C LEU A 335 1.79 9.28 27.53
N LEU A 336 2.29 10.46 27.89
CA LEU A 336 3.18 10.61 29.05
C LEU A 336 2.66 11.77 29.91
N GLY A 337 1.97 11.41 30.98
CA GLY A 337 1.41 12.37 31.94
C GLY A 337 2.48 12.91 32.88
N LYS A 338 2.48 14.24 33.08
CA LYS A 338 2.98 14.91 34.28
C LYS A 338 2.09 16.09 34.64
N SER A 339 1.47 15.95 35.80
CA SER A 339 1.02 16.95 36.78
C SER A 339 1.12 18.45 36.46
N THR A 340 -0.02 19.12 36.61
CA THR A 340 -0.23 20.57 36.77
C THR A 340 0.20 21.06 38.17
N PRO A 341 -0.03 22.34 38.55
CA PRO A 341 0.47 23.60 37.98
C PRO A 341 1.04 24.53 39.08
N ASP A 342 1.82 25.55 38.75
CA ASP A 342 1.74 26.82 39.50
C ASP A 342 2.43 28.01 38.81
N ARG A 343 1.94 29.20 39.18
CA ARG A 343 2.49 30.56 39.01
C ARG A 343 2.11 31.36 37.77
N SER A 344 0.99 32.05 37.93
CA SER A 344 0.89 33.52 38.02
C SER A 344 1.94 34.39 37.31
N ASN A 345 1.35 35.43 36.70
CA ASN A 345 1.84 36.80 36.58
C ASN A 345 2.63 37.20 35.33
N GLU A 346 1.98 38.08 34.58
CA GLU A 346 2.41 39.47 34.37
C GLU A 346 2.79 39.89 32.94
N SER A 347 2.01 40.87 32.49
CA SER A 347 2.41 42.03 31.67
C SER A 347 2.77 41.84 30.19
N ASN A 348 1.84 42.36 29.37
CA ASN A 348 2.08 43.47 28.44
C ASN A 348 3.37 43.45 27.61
N LYS A 349 3.22 43.25 26.29
CA LYS A 349 3.38 44.35 25.32
C LYS A 349 2.93 43.93 23.93
N LYS A 350 1.91 44.65 23.45
CA LYS A 350 1.68 44.93 22.02
C LYS A 350 2.98 45.45 21.40
N LEU A 351 3.39 44.87 20.28
CA LEU A 351 4.06 45.61 19.21
C LEU A 351 3.38 45.20 17.91
N ASP A 352 2.52 46.10 17.47
CA ASP A 352 1.92 46.20 16.17
C ASP A 352 2.96 46.86 15.26
N LEU A 353 3.36 46.21 14.17
CA LEU A 353 4.08 46.84 13.06
C LEU A 353 3.50 46.30 11.76
N SER A 354 2.67 47.17 11.19
CA SER A 354 2.14 47.23 9.84
C SER A 354 3.22 47.31 8.75
N SER A 355 2.73 47.25 7.50
CA SER A 355 3.35 47.66 6.22
C SER A 355 3.98 46.47 5.48
N GLU A 356 3.19 45.88 4.58
CA GLU A 356 3.14 46.19 3.13
C GLU A 356 4.29 45.50 2.40
N ASP A 357 3.94 44.54 1.54
CA ASP A 357 4.34 44.60 0.13
C ASP A 357 3.62 43.49 -0.64
N ASP A 358 2.84 43.94 -1.63
CA ASP A 358 2.22 43.14 -2.68
C ASP A 358 3.30 42.55 -3.60
N PHE A 359 3.22 41.24 -3.89
CA PHE A 359 3.31 40.66 -5.25
C PHE A 359 2.88 39.18 -5.25
#